data_AF-A0A2A5X5A7-F1
#
_entry.id   AF-A0A2A5X5A7-F1
#
_cell.length_a   1.000
_cell.length_b   1.000
_cell.length_c   1.000
_cell.angle_alpha   90.00
_cell.angle_beta   90.00
_cell.angle_gamma   90.00
#
_symmetry.space_group_name_H-M   'P 1'
#
loop_
_entity.id
_entity.type
_entity.pdbx_description
1 polymer ?
#
loop_
_entity_poly.entity_id
_entity_poly.type
_entity_poly.pdbx_seq_one_letter_code
_entity_poly.pdbx_strand_id
1 'polypeptide(L)'
;MKTGICQLCLETKPLIKNAHVLTEFLYDDLYNDKHKMTAFKFSKGQLKRNDNVQKGTRDDSLFCQKCDRFFGDQYENYARKFSIKGLKKGYEPKVKSYDWGVEIFNVDFQKYYRFLLLQLWRMSLSKLEG
;
A
#
# COMPACT_ATOMS: atom_id res chain seq x y z
N MET A 1 1.19 17.99 14.08
CA MET A 1 0.14 17.19 13.40
C MET A 1 -1.01 18.13 13.12
N LYS A 2 -1.72 17.97 12.00
CA LYS A 2 -2.90 18.79 11.69
C LYS A 2 -4.12 18.14 12.32
N THR A 3 -4.96 18.91 12.99
CA THR A 3 -6.25 18.41 13.47
C THR A 3 -7.24 18.39 12.30
N GLY A 4 -7.92 17.27 12.09
CA GLY A 4 -8.91 17.09 11.03
C GLY A 4 -9.81 15.89 11.30
N ILE A 5 -10.76 15.62 10.39
CA ILE A 5 -11.65 14.47 10.50
C ILE A 5 -10.96 13.24 9.91
N CYS A 6 -10.76 12.20 10.72
CA CYS A 6 -10.24 10.92 10.25
C CYS A 6 -11.26 10.24 9.32
N GLN A 7 -10.87 9.86 8.11
CA GLN A 7 -11.77 9.27 7.12
C GLN A 7 -12.27 7.85 7.47
N LEU A 8 -11.66 7.20 8.47
CA LEU A 8 -12.10 5.88 8.93
C LEU A 8 -13.02 5.96 10.15
N CYS A 9 -12.59 6.60 11.24
CA CYS A 9 -13.38 6.68 12.47
C CYS A 9 -14.33 7.88 12.52
N LEU A 10 -14.23 8.80 11.56
CA LEU A 10 -15.07 10.00 11.43
C LEU A 10 -15.01 10.96 12.63
N GLU A 11 -13.99 10.82 13.46
CA GLU A 11 -13.77 11.70 14.62
C GLU A 11 -12.72 12.78 14.31
N THR A 12 -12.91 13.96 14.90
CA THR A 12 -11.93 15.05 14.86
C THR A 12 -10.72 14.72 15.72
N LYS A 13 -9.57 14.43 15.09
CA LYS A 13 -8.35 13.98 15.75
C LYS A 13 -7.10 14.53 15.06
N PRO A 14 -5.93 14.49 15.74
CA PRO A 14 -4.66 14.69 15.06
C PRO A 14 -4.46 13.65 13.95
N LEU A 15 -4.33 14.11 12.71
CA LEU A 15 -4.04 13.29 11.55
C LEU A 15 -2.52 13.10 11.41
N ILE A 16 -2.13 11.93 10.90
CA ILE A 16 -0.72 11.66 10.63
C ILE A 16 -0.27 12.42 9.38
N LYS A 17 0.95 12.97 9.42
CA LYS A 17 1.46 13.82 8.32
C LYS A 17 1.77 13.06 7.03
N ASN A 18 1.98 11.75 7.11
CA ASN A 18 2.48 10.92 6.02
C ASN A 18 1.70 9.60 5.95
N ALA A 19 0.36 9.66 5.98
CA ALA A 19 -0.43 8.45 5.81
C ALA A 19 -0.12 7.83 4.45
N HIS A 20 0.03 6.52 4.40
CA HIS A 20 0.19 5.82 3.13
C HIS A 20 -1.13 5.84 2.37
N VAL A 21 -1.11 6.41 1.16
CA VAL A 21 -2.23 6.25 0.21
C VAL A 21 -2.17 4.81 -0.33
N LEU A 22 -1.01 4.43 -0.88
CA LEU A 22 -0.67 3.05 -1.20
C LEU A 22 0.40 2.53 -0.25
N THR A 23 0.29 1.27 0.14
CA THR A 23 1.22 0.64 1.10
C THR A 23 2.67 0.64 0.58
N GLU A 24 3.64 0.94 1.43
CA GLU A 24 5.07 1.05 1.06
C GLU A 24 5.61 -0.17 0.31
N PHE A 25 5.29 -1.39 0.79
CA PHE A 25 5.90 -2.60 0.24
C PHE A 25 5.51 -2.86 -1.23
N LEU A 26 4.46 -2.20 -1.73
CA LEU A 26 4.07 -2.27 -3.14
C LEU A 26 5.02 -1.49 -4.06
N TYR A 27 5.85 -0.60 -3.48
CA TYR A 27 6.88 0.15 -4.18
C TYR A 27 8.27 -0.49 -4.08
N ASP A 28 8.42 -1.63 -3.40
CA ASP A 28 9.73 -2.18 -3.06
C ASP A 28 10.61 -2.40 -4.30
N ASP A 29 10.05 -2.84 -5.43
CA ASP A 29 10.78 -3.06 -6.70
C ASP A 29 11.23 -1.75 -7.37
N LEU A 30 10.63 -0.62 -7.00
CA LEU A 30 10.97 0.71 -7.53
C LEU A 30 12.07 1.38 -6.70
N TYR A 31 12.39 0.82 -5.53
CA TYR A 31 13.46 1.31 -4.67
C TYR A 31 14.81 0.69 -5.05
N ASN A 32 15.83 1.54 -5.15
CA ASN A 32 17.22 1.11 -5.28
C ASN A 32 17.78 0.64 -3.92
N ASP A 33 19.04 0.17 -3.91
CA ASP A 33 19.73 -0.32 -2.69
C ASP A 33 19.87 0.74 -1.58
N LYS A 34 19.72 2.03 -1.92
CA LYS A 34 19.69 3.14 -0.95
C LYS A 34 18.27 3.47 -0.48
N HIS A 35 17.30 2.60 -0.76
CA HIS A 35 15.87 2.78 -0.57
C HIS A 35 15.32 4.10 -1.13
N LYS A 36 15.84 4.55 -2.28
CA LYS A 36 15.30 5.71 -3.01
C LYS A 36 14.53 5.24 -4.22
N MET A 37 13.38 5.86 -4.47
CA MET A 37 12.59 5.57 -5.66
C MET A 37 13.32 6.06 -6.90
N THR A 38 13.50 5.15 -7.86
CA THR A 38 14.03 5.52 -9.17
C THR A 38 12.87 6.00 -10.03
N ALA A 39 12.73 7.32 -10.18
CA ALA A 39 11.74 7.92 -11.06
C ALA A 39 12.39 8.42 -12.34
N PHE A 40 11.59 8.58 -13.39
CA PHE A 40 12.02 9.19 -14.65
C PHE A 40 11.18 10.43 -14.90
N LYS A 41 11.84 11.54 -15.24
CA LYS A 41 11.19 12.77 -15.67
C LYS A 41 11.52 13.00 -17.12
N PHE A 42 10.48 13.13 -17.94
CA PHE A 42 10.67 13.59 -19.32
C PHE A 42 10.82 15.11 -19.31
N SER A 43 11.93 15.61 -19.82
CA SER A 43 12.22 17.04 -19.87
C SER A 43 13.04 17.36 -21.10
N LYS A 44 12.56 18.31 -21.92
CA LYS A 44 13.22 18.75 -23.17
C LYS A 44 13.54 17.59 -24.13
N GLY A 45 12.58 16.70 -24.35
CA GLY A 45 12.75 15.58 -25.30
C GLY A 45 13.63 14.43 -24.79
N GLN A 46 14.09 14.47 -23.54
CA GLN A 46 14.96 13.46 -22.94
C GLN A 46 14.34 12.88 -21.66
N LEU A 47 14.46 11.56 -21.51
CA LEU A 47 14.14 10.87 -20.26
C LEU A 47 15.32 11.02 -19.30
N LYS A 48 15.12 11.70 -18.17
CA LYS A 48 16.16 11.88 -17.13
C LYS A 48 15.78 11.11 -15.87
N ARG A 49 16.73 10.41 -15.28
CA ARG A 49 16.58 9.79 -13.97
C ARG A 49 16.41 10.87 -12.89
N ASN A 50 15.46 10.69 -11.99
CA ASN A 50 15.18 11.53 -10.84
C ASN A 50 15.14 10.66 -9.58
N ASP A 51 16.23 10.66 -8.82
CA ASP A 51 16.36 9.87 -7.59
C ASP A 51 15.92 10.61 -6.32
N ASN A 52 15.34 11.81 -6.46
CA ASN A 52 14.90 12.67 -5.35
C ASN A 52 13.37 12.65 -5.15
N VAL A 53 12.67 11.63 -5.65
CA VAL A 53 11.22 11.52 -5.45
C VAL A 53 10.92 10.94 -4.07
N GLN A 54 9.96 11.56 -3.38
CA GLN A 54 9.45 11.08 -2.09
C GLN A 54 8.98 9.62 -2.21
N LYS A 55 9.26 8.82 -1.18
CA LYS A 55 8.92 7.39 -1.17
C LYS A 55 7.41 7.20 -1.11
N GLY A 56 6.88 6.51 -2.12
CA GLY A 56 5.46 6.16 -2.20
C GLY A 56 4.54 7.38 -2.28
N THR A 57 3.23 7.14 -2.23
CA THR A 57 2.20 8.19 -2.18
C THR A 57 1.77 8.44 -0.74
N ARG A 58 1.90 9.69 -0.28
CA ARG A 58 1.64 10.09 1.11
C ARG A 58 0.62 11.22 1.17
N ASP A 59 -0.35 11.11 2.07
CA ASP A 59 -1.38 12.13 2.30
C ASP A 59 -1.49 12.44 3.80
N ASP A 60 -1.61 13.72 4.16
CA ASP A 60 -1.67 14.18 5.55
C ASP A 60 -3.11 14.33 6.10
N SER A 61 -4.11 14.00 5.26
CA SER A 61 -5.53 14.27 5.50
C SER A 61 -6.38 13.02 5.69
N LEU A 62 -5.80 11.83 5.59
CA LEU A 62 -6.57 10.57 5.61
C LEU A 62 -6.94 10.10 7.03
N PHE A 63 -5.95 9.81 7.88
CA PHE A 63 -6.19 9.02 9.10
C PHE A 63 -5.53 9.57 10.35
N CYS A 64 -6.15 9.28 11.50
CA CYS A 64 -5.47 9.35 12.78
C CYS A 64 -4.55 8.13 12.97
N GLN A 65 -3.59 8.24 13.88
CA GLN A 65 -2.58 7.19 14.13
C GLN A 65 -3.19 5.82 14.47
N LYS A 66 -4.31 5.79 15.23
CA LYS A 66 -4.98 4.54 15.62
C LYS A 66 -5.55 3.81 14.40
N CYS A 67 -6.20 4.54 13.50
CA CYS A 67 -6.82 3.97 12.30
C CYS A 67 -5.77 3.49 11.29
N ASP A 68 -4.71 4.28 11.08
CA ASP A 68 -3.59 3.90 10.21
C ASP A 68 -2.91 2.62 10.72
N ARG A 69 -2.61 2.55 12.02
CA ARG A 69 -2.04 1.36 12.66
C ARG A 69 -2.94 0.14 12.54
N PHE A 70 -4.26 0.31 12.71
CA PHE A 70 -5.21 -0.78 12.54
C PHE A 70 -5.13 -1.39 11.13
N PHE A 71 -5.02 -0.57 10.08
CA PHE A 71 -4.85 -1.08 8.72
C PHE A 71 -3.54 -1.84 8.54
N GLY A 72 -2.44 -1.28 9.05
CA GLY A 72 -1.13 -1.93 9.04
C GLY A 72 -1.17 -3.31 9.70
N ASP A 73 -1.72 -3.37 10.92
CA ASP A 73 -1.72 -4.57 11.76
C ASP A 73 -2.66 -5.66 11.21
N GLN A 74 -3.84 -5.30 10.71
CA GLN A 74 -4.86 -6.29 10.31
C GLN A 74 -4.72 -6.76 8.86
N TYR A 75 -4.33 -5.87 7.95
CA TYR A 75 -4.46 -6.13 6.51
C TYR A 75 -3.10 -6.06 5.79
N GLU A 76 -2.31 -5.00 5.99
CA GLU A 76 -1.04 -4.84 5.27
C GLU A 76 -0.02 -5.90 5.68
N ASN A 77 0.12 -6.16 6.99
CA ASN A 77 1.00 -7.20 7.51
C ASN A 77 0.62 -8.60 7.04
N TYR A 78 -0.67 -8.84 6.79
CA TYR A 78 -1.15 -10.09 6.22
C TYR A 78 -0.80 -10.18 4.72
N ALA A 79 -1.16 -9.15 3.94
CA ALA A 79 -0.92 -9.11 2.50
C ALA A 79 0.58 -9.17 2.15
N ARG A 80 1.45 -8.54 2.96
CA ARG A 80 2.91 -8.56 2.77
C ARG A 80 3.50 -9.97 2.74
N LYS A 81 2.85 -10.94 3.41
CA LYS A 81 3.32 -12.34 3.42
C LYS A 81 3.22 -13.00 2.04
N PHE A 82 2.45 -12.42 1.14
CA PHE A 82 2.20 -12.88 -0.22
C PHE A 82 2.87 -11.98 -1.28
N SER A 83 3.74 -11.03 -0.89
CA SER A 83 4.31 -10.07 -1.84
C SER A 83 5.34 -10.71 -2.79
N ILE A 84 5.51 -10.06 -3.94
CA ILE A 84 6.30 -10.53 -5.08
C ILE A 84 7.79 -10.77 -4.74
N LYS A 85 8.35 -10.03 -3.77
CA LYS A 85 9.75 -10.17 -3.34
C LYS A 85 10.05 -11.39 -2.47
N GLY A 86 9.03 -12.17 -2.11
CA GLY A 86 9.23 -13.44 -1.41
C GLY A 86 8.01 -13.82 -0.61
N LEU A 87 7.30 -14.84 -1.09
CA LEU A 87 6.32 -15.56 -0.28
C LEU A 87 6.97 -15.94 1.05
N LYS A 88 6.39 -15.48 2.16
CA LYS A 88 6.92 -15.83 3.48
C LYS A 88 6.71 -17.32 3.70
N LYS A 89 7.74 -18.02 4.15
CA LYS A 89 7.66 -19.46 4.45
C LYS A 89 6.48 -19.75 5.38
N GLY A 90 5.62 -20.70 5.00
CA GLY A 90 4.39 -21.06 5.70
C GLY A 90 3.13 -20.30 5.23
N TYR A 91 3.27 -19.32 4.34
CA TYR A 91 2.18 -18.55 3.74
C TYR A 91 2.10 -18.75 2.23
N GLU A 92 2.69 -19.82 1.71
CA GLU A 92 2.61 -20.16 0.30
C GLU A 92 1.16 -20.51 -0.05
N PRO A 93 0.53 -19.81 -1.01
CA PRO A 93 -0.76 -20.24 -1.54
C PRO A 93 -0.62 -21.64 -2.12
N LYS A 94 -1.53 -22.53 -1.72
CA LYS A 94 -1.61 -23.88 -2.29
C LYS A 94 -2.68 -23.88 -3.36
N VAL A 95 -2.40 -24.57 -4.45
CA VAL A 95 -3.26 -24.60 -5.62
C VAL A 95 -3.67 -26.04 -5.90
N LYS A 96 -4.97 -26.27 -6.09
CA LYS A 96 -5.51 -27.51 -6.64
C LYS A 96 -6.21 -27.18 -7.95
N SER A 97 -5.84 -27.91 -8.99
CA SER A 97 -6.45 -27.79 -10.31
C SER A 97 -7.49 -28.89 -10.51
N TYR A 98 -8.61 -28.53 -11.13
CA TYR A 98 -9.70 -29.39 -11.53
C TYR A 98 -10.06 -29.09 -12.98
N ASP A 99 -10.74 -29.99 -13.66
CA ASP A 99 -11.15 -29.78 -15.07
C ASP A 99 -12.03 -28.53 -15.25
N TRP A 100 -12.75 -28.13 -14.20
CA TRP A 100 -13.67 -26.99 -14.19
C TRP A 100 -13.08 -25.72 -13.57
N GLY A 101 -11.85 -25.75 -13.04
CA GLY A 101 -11.27 -24.57 -12.41
C GLY A 101 -10.10 -24.81 -11.47
N VAL A 102 -9.80 -23.79 -10.67
CA VAL A 102 -8.66 -23.77 -9.76
C VAL A 102 -9.12 -23.34 -8.38
N GLU A 103 -8.74 -24.11 -7.36
CA GLU A 103 -8.95 -23.77 -5.96
C GLU A 103 -7.63 -23.33 -5.33
N ILE A 104 -7.64 -22.16 -4.70
CA ILE A 104 -6.50 -21.62 -3.97
C ILE A 104 -6.82 -21.65 -2.48
N PHE A 105 -5.97 -22.32 -1.69
CA PHE A 105 -6.12 -22.49 -0.25
C PHE A 105 -4.82 -22.15 0.48
N ASN A 106 -4.82 -22.17 1.82
CA ASN A 106 -3.78 -21.58 2.66
C ASN A 106 -3.68 -20.04 2.56
N VAL A 107 -4.79 -19.40 2.18
CA VAL A 107 -4.95 -17.95 2.13
C VAL A 107 -6.32 -17.59 2.71
N ASP A 108 -6.35 -16.73 3.73
CA ASP A 108 -7.53 -15.95 4.11
C ASP A 108 -7.83 -14.92 3.01
N PHE A 109 -8.64 -15.35 2.05
CA PHE A 109 -9.04 -14.52 0.91
C PHE A 109 -9.79 -13.27 1.34
N GLN A 110 -10.60 -13.34 2.40
CA GLN A 110 -11.36 -12.19 2.86
C GLN A 110 -10.43 -11.07 3.37
N LYS A 111 -9.39 -11.40 4.13
CA LYS A 111 -8.39 -10.40 4.57
C LYS A 111 -7.60 -9.83 3.40
N TYR A 112 -7.21 -10.68 2.44
CA TYR A 112 -6.49 -10.21 1.26
C TYR A 112 -7.35 -9.30 0.37
N TYR A 113 -8.59 -9.68 0.13
CA TYR A 113 -9.55 -8.88 -0.62
C TYR A 113 -9.83 -7.53 0.05
N ARG A 114 -10.02 -7.52 1.39
CA ARG A 114 -10.16 -6.27 2.15
C ARG A 114 -8.92 -5.39 2.03
N PHE A 115 -7.71 -5.96 2.06
CA PHE A 115 -6.48 -5.19 1.83
C PHE A 115 -6.52 -4.47 0.47
N LEU A 116 -6.88 -5.15 -0.61
CA LEU A 116 -6.96 -4.56 -1.95
C LEU A 116 -8.01 -3.44 -2.02
N LEU A 117 -9.21 -3.68 -1.49
CA LEU A 117 -10.26 -2.67 -1.45
C LEU A 117 -9.84 -1.45 -0.64
N LEU A 118 -9.15 -1.64 0.50
CA LEU A 118 -8.65 -0.55 1.31
C LEU A 118 -7.61 0.29 0.57
N GLN A 119 -6.74 -0.32 -0.26
CA GLN A 119 -5.83 0.46 -1.11
C GLN A 119 -6.62 1.38 -2.04
N LEU A 120 -7.58 0.83 -2.78
CA LEU A 120 -8.39 1.59 -3.74
C LEU A 120 -9.20 2.69 -3.06
N TRP A 121 -9.77 2.39 -1.90
CA TRP A 121 -10.52 3.36 -1.12
C TRP A 121 -9.62 4.52 -0.62
N ARG A 122 -8.42 4.22 -0.09
CA ARG A 122 -7.45 5.27 0.27
C ARG A 122 -7.08 6.14 -0.92
N MET A 123 -6.87 5.53 -2.09
CA MET A 123 -6.59 6.25 -3.34
C MET A 123 -7.76 7.16 -3.74
N SER A 124 -9.01 6.72 -3.58
CA SER A 124 -10.19 7.55 -3.90
C SER A 124 -10.38 8.74 -2.95
N LEU A 125 -9.84 8.67 -1.74
CA LEU A 125 -9.92 9.74 -0.74
C LEU A 125 -8.75 10.71 -0.80
N SER A 126 -7.62 10.25 -1.35
CA SER A 126 -6.39 11.02 -1.43
C SER A 126 -6.58 12.29 -2.26
N LYS A 127 -6.02 13.39 -1.78
CA LYS A 127 -6.05 14.70 -2.45
C LYS A 127 -4.78 15.01 -3.23
N LEU A 128 -3.86 14.06 -3.32
CA LEU A 128 -2.70 14.18 -4.21
C LEU A 128 -3.18 14.34 -5.67
N GLU A 129 -2.98 15.52 -6.24
CA GLU A 129 -3.11 15.73 -7.68
C GLU A 129 -1.94 15.03 -8.40
N GLY A 130 -2.25 14.36 -9.51
CA GLY A 130 -1.28 13.63 -10.35
C GLY A 130 -0.40 14.53 -11.20
#